data_AF-A0A1C0SXI6-F1
#
_entry.id   AF-A0A1C0SXI6-F1
#
_cell.length_a   1.000
_cell.length_b   1.000
_cell.length_c   1.000
_cell.angle_alpha   90.00
_cell.angle_beta   90.00
_cell.angle_gamma   90.00
#
_symmetry.space_group_name_H-M   'P 1'
#
loop_
_entity.id
_entity.type
_entity.pdbx_description
1 polymer ?
#
loop_
_entity_poly.entity_id
_entity_poly.type
_entity_poly.pdbx_seq_one_letter_code
_entity_poly.pdbx_strand_id
1 'polypeptide(L)' 'MKQVDNNLAVFRLALALKRYDDSNPDVGMGSSLNHFIDQAGRELRLEPSDYDAKHVFDLMRADR' A
#
# COMPACT_ATOMS: atom_id res chain seq x y z
N MET A 1 -15.44 -19.20 8.13
CA MET A 1 -14.80 -18.00 8.70
C MET A 1 -14.91 -16.89 7.69
N LYS A 2 -15.45 -15.71 8.05
CA LYS A 2 -15.35 -14.53 7.16
C LYS A 2 -13.88 -14.14 7.11
N GLN A 3 -13.29 -14.20 5.92
CA GLN A 3 -11.97 -13.64 5.65
C GLN A 3 -12.06 -12.15 6.00
N VAL A 4 -11.28 -11.72 7.00
CA VAL A 4 -11.16 -10.29 7.30
C VAL A 4 -10.17 -9.76 6.28
N ASP A 5 -10.68 -9.14 5.21
CA ASP A 5 -9.80 -8.56 4.19
C ASP A 5 -9.08 -7.35 4.79
N ASN A 6 -7.75 -7.44 4.91
CA ASN A 6 -6.91 -6.40 5.52
C ASN A 6 -6.68 -5.19 4.60
N ASN A 7 -7.47 -5.06 3.52
CA ASN A 7 -7.37 -4.04 2.48
C ASN A 7 -7.24 -2.63 3.07
N LEU A 8 -8.05 -2.28 4.07
CA LEU A 8 -8.04 -0.95 4.66
C LEU A 8 -6.75 -0.67 5.47
N ALA A 9 -6.21 -1.68 6.16
CA ALA A 9 -4.97 -1.55 6.90
C ALA A 9 -3.79 -1.36 5.94
N VAL A 10 -3.71 -2.19 4.90
CA VAL A 10 -2.69 -2.10 3.84
C VAL A 10 -2.80 -0.75 3.12
N PHE A 11 -4.00 -0.32 2.73
CA PHE A 11 -4.24 0.97 2.10
C PHE A 11 -3.71 2.15 2.93
N ARG A 12 -4.09 2.22 4.21
CA ARG A 12 -3.68 3.34 5.08
C ARG A 12 -2.17 3.41 5.27
N LEU A 13 -1.51 2.26 5.45
CA LEU A 13 -0.06 2.22 5.61
C LEU A 13 0.66 2.52 4.29
N ALA A 14 0.25 1.92 3.17
CA ALA A 14 0.83 2.18 1.86
C ALA A 14 0.73 3.67 1.50
N LEU A 15 -0.40 4.32 1.82
CA LEU A 15 -0.59 5.75 1.60
C LEU A 15 0.33 6.59 2.49
N ALA A 16 0.54 6.22 3.75
CA ALA A 16 1.47 6.90 4.64
C ALA A 16 2.92 6.79 4.14
N LEU A 17 3.34 5.59 3.71
CA LEU A 17 4.66 5.35 3.13
C LEU A 17 4.88 6.19 1.87
N LYS A 18 3.89 6.23 0.97
CA LYS A 18 3.95 7.06 -0.23
C LYS A 18 4.08 8.55 0.11
N ARG A 19 3.26 9.06 1.03
CA ARG A 19 3.30 10.48 1.44
C ARG A 19 4.66 10.84 2.07
N TYR A 20 5.27 9.91 2.80
CA TYR A 20 6.61 10.07 3.32
C TYR A 20 7.66 10.13 2.19
N ASP A 21 7.59 9.22 1.21
CA ASP A 21 8.45 9.22 0.02
C ASP A 21 8.30 10.51 -0.80
N ASP A 22 7.07 10.94 -1.09
CA ASP A 22 6.76 12.19 -1.79
C ASP A 22 7.33 13.43 -1.06
N SER A 23 7.41 13.38 0.28
CA SER A 23 7.94 14.47 1.12
C SER A 23 9.46 14.46 1.23
N ASN A 24 10.12 13.37 0.80
CA ASN A 24 11.57 13.21 0.76
C ASN A 24 12.01 12.84 -0.66
N PRO A 25 11.74 13.69 -1.66
CA PRO A 25 11.98 13.33 -3.05
C PRO A 25 13.47 13.15 -3.31
N ASP A 26 13.88 11.91 -3.53
CA ASP A 26 15.20 11.60 -4.08
C ASP A 26 15.32 12.11 -5.52
N VAL A 27 16.55 12.31 -5.99
CA VAL A 27 16.86 12.75 -7.36
C VAL A 27 16.66 11.56 -8.32
N GLY A 28 15.43 11.07 -8.44
CA GLY A 28 15.08 9.85 -9.18
C GLY A 28 13.59 9.75 -9.48
N MET A 29 13.22 8.72 -10.24
CA MET A 29 11.81 8.42 -10.48
C MET A 29 11.23 7.76 -9.21
N GLY A 30 10.21 8.39 -8.61
CA GLY A 30 9.60 7.91 -7.37
C GLY A 30 9.02 6.50 -7.47
N SER A 31 8.86 5.86 -6.31
CA SER A 31 8.37 4.48 -6.22
C SER A 31 6.93 4.32 -6.73
N SER A 32 6.63 3.15 -7.32
CA SER A 32 5.29 2.84 -7.81
C SER A 32 4.30 2.58 -6.66
N LEU A 33 2.98 2.68 -6.90
CA LEU A 33 1.99 2.34 -5.88
C LEU A 33 2.10 0.88 -5.40
N ASN A 34 2.40 -0.05 -6.31
CA ASN A 34 2.60 -1.47 -5.96
C ASN A 34 3.76 -1.65 -4.96
N HIS A 35 4.83 -0.86 -5.09
CA HIS A 35 5.94 -0.90 -4.14
C HIS A 35 5.47 -0.61 -2.71
N PHE A 36 4.65 0.43 -2.52
CA PHE A 36 4.13 0.78 -1.20
C PHE A 36 3.11 -0.23 -0.66
N ILE A 37 2.32 -0.85 -1.54
CA ILE A 37 1.37 -1.93 -1.17
C ILE A 37 2.13 -3.15 -0.67
N ASP A 38 3.15 -3.60 -1.40
CA ASP A 38 3.98 -4.74 -1.03
C ASP A 38 4.75 -4.47 0.28
N GLN A 39 5.27 -3.25 0.44
CA GLN A 39 5.93 -2.85 1.68
C GLN A 39 4.94 -2.84 2.86
N ALA A 40 3.75 -2.29 2.68
CA ALA A 40 2.72 -2.28 3.72
C ALA A 40 2.30 -3.71 4.14
N GLY A 41 2.14 -4.63 3.19
CA GLY A 41 1.86 -6.04 3.48
C GLY A 41 2.95 -6.68 4.34
N ARG A 42 4.23 -6.44 4.00
CA ARG A 42 5.39 -6.95 4.76
C ARG A 42 5.45 -6.38 6.19
N GLU A 43 5.28 -5.08 6.35
CA GLU A 43 5.31 -4.42 7.66
C GLU A 43 4.17 -4.87 8.58
N LEU A 44 3.00 -5.14 8.00
CA LEU A 44 1.85 -5.70 8.72
C LEU A 44 1.95 -7.22 8.94
N ARG A 45 3.00 -7.87 8.43
CA ARG A 45 3.20 -9.32 8.49
C ARG A 45 2.03 -10.11 7.89
N LEU A 46 1.55 -9.63 6.74
CA LEU A 46 0.46 -10.23 5.97
C LEU A 46 1.00 -11.00 4.77
N GLU A 47 0.37 -12.12 4.46
CA GLU A 47 0.58 -12.85 3.22
C GLU A 47 -0.26 -12.23 2.08
N PRO A 48 0.10 -12.44 0.80
CA PRO A 48 -0.68 -11.92 -0.33
C PRO A 48 -2.15 -12.38 -0.38
N SER A 49 -2.50 -13.46 0.32
CA SER A 49 -3.88 -13.95 0.45
C SER A 49 -4.71 -13.21 1.51
N ASP A 50 -4.08 -12.37 2.33
CA ASP A 50 -4.74 -11.67 3.44
C ASP A 50 -5.35 -10.32 3.03
N TYR A 51 -5.11 -9.90 1.79
CA TYR A 51 -5.64 -8.67 1.20
C TYR A 51 -5.68 -8.75 -0.34
N ASP A 52 -6.57 -7.99 -0.95
CA ASP A 52 -6.66 -7.80 -2.40
C ASP A 52 -5.79 -6.60 -2.81
N ALA A 53 -4.57 -6.90 -3.27
CA ALA A 53 -3.62 -5.88 -3.75
C ALA A 53 -4.18 -5.01 -4.88
N LYS A 54 -5.03 -5.56 -5.76
CA LYS A 54 -5.65 -4.79 -6.84
C LYS A 54 -6.66 -3.80 -6.28
N HIS A 55 -7.50 -4.24 -5.34
CA HIS A 55 -8.45 -3.34 -4.68
C HIS A 55 -7.74 -2.22 -3.93
N VAL A 56 -6.66 -2.53 -3.21
CA VAL A 56 -5.82 -1.52 -2.53
C VAL A 56 -5.21 -0.53 -3.54
N PHE A 57 -4.71 -1.02 -4.68
CA PHE A 57 -4.19 -0.17 -5.75
C PHE A 57 -5.25 0.81 -6.28
N ASP A 58 -6.47 0.31 -6.53
CA ASP A 58 -7.59 1.13 -7.01
C ASP A 58 -7.95 2.22 -5.98
N LEU A 59 -7.93 1.90 -4.68
CA LEU A 59 -8.12 2.87 -3.59
C LEU A 59 -7.01 3.93 -3.55
N MET A 60 -5.74 3.52 -3.65
CA MET A 60 -4.61 4.46 -3.69
C MET A 60 -4.64 5.37 -4.90
N ARG A 61 -5.12 4.88 -6.05
CA ARG A 61 -5.29 5.69 -7.26
C ARG A 61 -6.41 6.71 -7.12
N ALA A 62 -7.47 6.38 -6.37
CA ALA A 62 -8.62 7.26 -6.14
C ALA A 62 -8.36 8.35 -5.09
N ASP A 63 -7.39 8.18 -4.18
CA ASP A 63 -6.97 9.20 -3.19
C ASP A 63 -6.10 10.32 -3.80
N ARG A 64 -5.86 10.30 -5.12
CA ARG A 64 -4.87 11.15 -5.80
C ARG A 64 -5.41 12.48 -6.30
#